data_AF-A0A4Y5YIK1-F1
#
_entry.id   AF-A0A4Y5YIK1-F1
#
_cell.length_a   1.000
_cell.length_b   1.000
_cell.length_c   1.000
_cell.angle_alpha   90.00
_cell.angle_beta   90.00
_cell.angle_gamma   90.00
#
_symmetry.space_group_name_H-M   'P 1'
#
loop_
_entity.id
_entity.type
_entity.pdbx_description
1 polymer ?
#
loop_
_entity_poly.entity_id
_entity_poly.type
_entity_poly.pdbx_seq_one_letter_code
_entity_poly.pdbx_strand_id
1 'polypeptide(L)'
;MILTNTPTTDKQRAEHFHLVSIRFACLLATKQDPMDCERVALRIAKLERQLMHSNPSQLFSSQFENQAGELGDNLAMRYNHHTGRITIWRNTPLHQCGKVFQLRANV
;
A
#
# COMPACT_ATOMS: atom_id res chain seq x y z
N MET A 1 10.54 -3.43 3.52
CA MET A 1 9.43 -2.60 4.04
C MET A 1 9.44 -1.18 3.46
N ILE A 2 8.31 -0.68 2.95
CA ILE A 2 8.12 0.73 2.50
C ILE A 2 8.79 1.76 3.41
N LEU A 3 8.65 1.62 4.73
CA LEU A 3 9.12 2.60 5.72
C LEU A 3 10.64 2.63 5.92
N THR A 4 11.39 1.66 5.38
CA THR A 4 12.85 1.64 5.50
C THR A 4 13.56 2.39 4.38
N ASN A 5 12.84 2.82 3.35
CA ASN A 5 13.44 3.52 2.22
C ASN A 5 13.15 5.01 2.33
N THR A 6 14.20 5.83 2.45
CA THR A 6 14.06 7.27 2.53
C THR A 6 13.90 7.86 1.11
N PRO A 7 12.75 8.44 0.76
CA PRO A 7 12.57 9.08 -0.54
C PRO A 7 13.44 10.32 -0.65
N THR A 8 14.24 10.43 -1.71
CA THR A 8 15.19 11.53 -1.91
C THR A 8 14.68 12.56 -2.91
N THR A 9 13.83 12.17 -3.85
CA THR A 9 13.23 13.04 -4.87
C THR A 9 11.76 13.37 -4.60
N ASP A 10 11.22 14.45 -5.16
CA ASP A 10 9.80 14.79 -5.06
C ASP A 10 8.88 13.68 -5.59
N LYS A 11 9.30 13.04 -6.68
CA LYS A 11 8.60 11.90 -7.27
C LYS A 11 8.49 10.74 -6.27
N GLN A 12 9.61 10.34 -5.66
CA GLN A 12 9.63 9.29 -4.65
C GLN A 12 8.83 9.69 -3.39
N ARG A 13 8.86 10.98 -3.00
CA ARG A 13 8.07 11.48 -1.87
C ARG A 13 6.57 11.34 -2.14
N ALA A 14 6.12 11.69 -3.34
CA ALA A 14 4.71 11.55 -3.73
C ALA A 14 4.27 10.07 -3.77
N GLU A 15 5.08 9.19 -4.37
CA GLU A 15 4.84 7.73 -4.35
C GLU A 15 4.79 7.19 -2.91
N HIS A 16 5.76 7.56 -2.08
CA HIS A 16 5.82 7.15 -0.68
C HIS A 16 4.59 7.62 0.10
N PHE A 17 4.13 8.86 -0.10
CA PHE A 17 2.90 9.36 0.52
C PHE A 17 1.68 8.50 0.16
N HIS A 18 1.53 8.13 -1.11
CA HIS A 18 0.46 7.24 -1.55
C HIS A 18 0.58 5.85 -0.93
N LEU A 19 1.77 5.26 -0.92
CA LEU A 19 2.01 3.94 -0.33
C LEU A 19 1.67 3.93 1.18
N VAL A 20 2.08 4.95 1.93
CA VAL A 20 1.73 5.11 3.35
C VAL A 20 0.21 5.25 3.50
N SER A 21 -0.44 6.07 2.67
CA SER A 21 -1.89 6.23 2.70
C SER A 21 -2.64 4.92 2.41
N ILE A 22 -2.14 4.10 1.49
CA ILE A 22 -2.73 2.80 1.16
C ILE A 22 -2.53 1.83 2.33
N ARG A 23 -1.33 1.78 2.92
CA ARG A 23 -1.04 0.96 4.12
C ARG A 23 -2.02 1.26 5.24
N PHE A 24 -2.22 2.53 5.59
CA PHE A 24 -3.19 2.92 6.62
C PHE A 24 -4.63 2.52 6.26
N ALA A 25 -5.04 2.68 5.00
CA ALA A 25 -6.36 2.22 4.56
C ALA A 25 -6.53 0.70 4.72
N CYS A 26 -5.49 -0.08 4.42
CA CYS A 26 -5.49 -1.53 4.58
C CYS A 26 -5.53 -1.96 6.06
N LEU A 27 -4.86 -1.23 6.95
CA LEU A 27 -4.90 -1.49 8.40
C LEU A 27 -6.28 -1.21 9.01
N LEU A 28 -7.00 -0.23 8.46
CA LEU A 28 -8.35 0.13 8.90
C LEU A 28 -9.46 -0.62 8.15
N ALA A 29 -9.11 -1.46 7.17
CA ALA A 29 -10.07 -2.23 6.41
C ALA A 29 -10.63 -3.38 7.24
N THR A 30 -11.96 -3.52 7.24
CA THR A 30 -12.66 -4.62 7.92
C THR A 30 -12.83 -5.85 7.02
N LYS A 31 -12.45 -5.75 5.74
CA LYS A 31 -12.51 -6.82 4.75
C LYS A 31 -11.21 -7.61 4.75
N GLN A 32 -11.34 -8.94 4.65
CA GLN A 32 -10.20 -9.84 4.65
C GLN A 32 -9.29 -9.56 3.44
N ASP A 33 -9.89 -9.47 2.26
CA ASP A 33 -9.22 -8.99 1.06
C ASP A 33 -9.20 -7.45 1.07
N PRO A 34 -8.01 -6.81 1.06
CA PRO A 34 -7.90 -5.35 0.94
C PRO A 34 -8.54 -4.80 -0.34
N MET A 35 -8.58 -5.59 -1.43
CA MET A 35 -9.14 -5.16 -2.71
C MET A 35 -10.67 -4.99 -2.67
N ASP A 36 -11.36 -5.68 -1.74
CA ASP A 36 -12.81 -5.53 -1.51
C ASP A 36 -13.16 -4.27 -0.70
N CYS A 37 -12.17 -3.56 -0.18
CA CYS A 37 -12.38 -2.34 0.60
C CYS A 37 -12.40 -1.11 -0.31
N GLU A 38 -13.55 -0.45 -0.44
CA GLU A 38 -13.71 0.78 -1.24
C GLU A 38 -12.69 1.85 -0.86
N ARG A 39 -12.41 2.01 0.45
CA ARG A 39 -11.41 2.96 0.94
C ARG A 39 -10.01 2.65 0.39
N VAL A 40 -9.64 1.39 0.32
CA VAL A 40 -8.35 0.94 -0.23
C VAL A 40 -8.34 1.16 -1.74
N ALA A 41 -9.40 0.72 -2.45
CA ALA A 41 -9.55 0.90 -3.89
C ALA A 41 -9.41 2.36 -4.34
N LEU A 42 -10.03 3.31 -3.61
CA LEU A 42 -9.90 4.74 -3.89
C LEU A 42 -8.48 5.26 -3.73
N ARG A 43 -7.70 4.73 -2.77
CA ARG A 43 -6.30 5.13 -2.57
C ARG A 43 -5.39 4.51 -3.61
N ILE A 44 -5.65 3.26 -4.01
CA ILE A 44 -4.98 2.59 -5.12
C ILE A 44 -5.18 3.40 -6.41
N ALA A 45 -6.43 3.75 -6.76
CA ALA A 45 -6.73 4.48 -8.00
C ALA A 45 -5.98 5.83 -8.11
N LYS A 46 -5.73 6.50 -6.98
CA LYS A 46 -4.92 7.73 -6.94
C LYS A 46 -3.46 7.46 -7.28
N LEU A 47 -2.88 6.40 -6.72
CA LEU A 47 -1.51 5.98 -7.03
C LEU A 47 -1.40 5.51 -8.48
N GLU A 48 -2.31 4.66 -8.96
CA GLU A 48 -2.35 4.21 -10.37
C GLU A 48 -2.36 5.41 -11.33
N ARG A 49 -3.20 6.41 -11.07
CA ARG A 49 -3.26 7.64 -11.88
C ARG A 49 -1.94 8.41 -11.87
N GLN A 50 -1.31 8.55 -10.71
CA GLN A 50 0.00 9.21 -10.61
C GLN A 50 1.05 8.46 -11.43
N LEU A 51 1.13 7.13 -11.27
CA LEU A 51 2.12 6.28 -11.95
C LEU A 51 1.93 6.32 -13.47
N MET A 52 0.69 6.33 -13.96
CA MET A 52 0.41 6.49 -15.40
C MET A 52 0.82 7.85 -15.93
N HIS A 53 0.75 8.91 -15.12
CA HIS A 53 1.07 10.27 -15.55
C HIS A 53 2.58 10.56 -15.56
N SER A 54 3.31 10.07 -14.55
CA SER A 54 4.73 10.43 -14.34
C SER A 54 5.71 9.27 -14.48
N ASN A 55 5.22 8.08 -14.85
CA ASN A 55 5.90 6.78 -14.76
C ASN A 55 6.29 6.44 -13.30
N PRO A 56 6.48 5.17 -12.92
CA PRO A 56 7.07 4.85 -11.62
C PRO A 56 8.53 5.35 -11.50
N SER A 57 8.98 5.65 -10.27
CA SER A 57 10.41 5.83 -10.00
C SER A 57 11.13 4.49 -9.99
N GLN A 58 12.45 4.50 -10.19
CA GLN A 58 13.25 3.27 -10.13
C GLN A 58 13.14 2.57 -8.77
N LEU A 59 13.04 3.35 -7.69
CA LEU A 59 12.85 2.82 -6.33
C LEU A 59 11.50 2.12 -6.17
N PHE A 60 10.44 2.68 -6.78
CA PHE A 60 9.12 2.04 -6.79
C PHE A 60 9.15 0.76 -7.63
N SER A 61 9.68 0.84 -8.86
CA SER A 61 9.75 -0.29 -9.78
C SER A 61 10.54 -1.45 -9.19
N SER A 62 11.70 -1.17 -8.59
CA SER A 62 12.54 -2.23 -7.99
C SER A 62 11.90 -2.95 -6.82
N GLN A 63 10.81 -2.41 -6.25
CA GLN A 63 10.08 -3.02 -5.14
C GLN A 63 8.80 -3.70 -5.60
N PHE A 64 8.05 -3.08 -6.50
CA PHE A 64 6.67 -3.48 -6.77
C PHE A 64 6.42 -3.90 -8.22
N GLU A 65 7.29 -3.56 -9.16
CA GLU A 65 7.08 -3.93 -10.56
C GLU A 65 7.45 -5.39 -10.79
N ASN A 66 6.48 -6.17 -11.32
CA ASN A 66 6.62 -7.59 -11.63
C ASN A 66 6.96 -8.50 -10.43
N GLN A 67 6.95 -7.98 -9.20
CA GLN A 67 7.18 -8.75 -7.98
C GLN A 67 6.30 -8.28 -6.83
N ALA A 68 6.22 -9.11 -5.79
CA ALA A 68 5.46 -8.85 -4.57
C ALA A 68 6.31 -8.05 -3.57
N GLY A 69 6.21 -6.73 -3.61
CA GLY A 69 6.87 -5.84 -2.66
C GLY A 69 6.11 -5.75 -1.33
N GLU A 70 6.86 -5.52 -0.25
CA GLU A 70 6.29 -5.40 1.09
C GLU A 70 5.73 -3.98 1.35
N LEU A 71 4.42 -3.89 1.52
CA LEU A 71 3.71 -2.65 1.89
C LEU A 71 3.61 -2.47 3.42
N GLY A 72 3.90 -3.51 4.19
CA GLY A 72 3.97 -3.49 5.65
C GLY A 72 3.77 -4.89 6.19
N ASP A 73 3.68 -5.00 7.52
CA ASP A 73 3.50 -6.29 8.18
C ASP A 73 2.27 -7.03 7.62
N ASN A 74 2.53 -8.20 7.03
CA ASN A 74 1.52 -9.05 6.38
C ASN A 74 0.75 -8.39 5.22
N LEU A 75 1.27 -7.33 4.62
CA LEU A 75 0.69 -6.69 3.43
C LEU A 75 1.72 -6.66 2.32
N ALA A 76 1.35 -7.24 1.18
CA ALA A 76 2.15 -7.22 -0.03
C ALA A 76 1.39 -6.52 -1.14
N MET A 77 2.15 -5.88 -2.03
CA MET A 77 1.65 -5.15 -3.17
C MET A 77 2.45 -5.54 -4.41
N ARG A 78 1.78 -5.58 -5.56
CA ARG A 78 2.43 -5.66 -6.88
C ARG A 78 1.81 -4.63 -7.80
N TYR A 79 2.67 -4.00 -8.59
CA TYR A 79 2.32 -3.15 -9.71
C TYR A 79 2.59 -3.91 -11.02
N ASN A 80 1.60 -3.95 -11.90
CA ASN A 80 1.74 -4.47 -13.25
C ASN A 80 1.93 -3.30 -14.21
N HIS A 81 3.14 -3.15 -14.74
CA HIS A 81 3.48 -2.08 -15.67
C HIS A 81 2.68 -2.15 -16.98
N HIS A 82 2.35 -3.34 -17.47
CA HIS A 82 1.60 -3.50 -18.72
C HIS A 82 0.14 -3.03 -18.60
N THR A 83 -0.48 -3.20 -17.43
CA THR A 83 -1.88 -2.82 -17.21
C THR A 83 -2.04 -1.52 -16.42
N GLY A 84 -0.95 -1.01 -15.84
CA GLY A 84 -0.98 0.11 -14.91
C GLY A 84 -1.71 -0.20 -13.59
N ARG A 85 -1.97 -1.48 -13.29
CA ARG A 85 -2.79 -1.90 -12.14
C ARG A 85 -1.97 -2.31 -10.94
N ILE A 86 -2.52 -1.99 -9.77
CA ILE A 86 -1.99 -2.41 -8.48
C ILE A 86 -2.89 -3.51 -7.90
N THR A 87 -2.26 -4.55 -7.35
CA THR A 87 -2.93 -5.58 -6.56
C THR A 87 -2.30 -5.62 -5.18
N ILE A 88 -3.14 -5.70 -4.15
CA ILE A 88 -2.72 -5.80 -2.75
C ILE A 88 -3.33 -7.06 -2.17
N TRP A 89 -2.56 -7.77 -1.35
CA TRP A 89 -3.07 -8.91 -0.61
C TRP A 89 -2.51 -8.92 0.80
N ARG A 90 -3.24 -9.62 1.66
CA ARG A 90 -2.85 -9.85 3.04
C ARG A 90 -2.28 -11.26 3.17
N ASN A 91 -1.10 -11.37 3.76
CA ASN A 91 -0.44 -12.66 3.97
C ASN A 91 -0.98 -13.41 5.20
N THR A 92 -1.70 -12.72 6.09
CA THR A 92 -2.31 -13.30 7.30
C THR A 92 -3.80 -12.96 7.42
N PRO A 93 -4.62 -13.79 8.09
CA PRO A 93 -6.01 -13.45 8.37
C PRO A 93 -6.17 -12.22 9.28
N LEU A 94 -7.21 -11.41 9.06
CA LEU A 94 -7.52 -10.20 9.84
C LEU A 94 -7.56 -10.46 11.35
N HIS A 95 -8.15 -11.58 11.77
CA HIS A 95 -8.28 -11.97 13.18
C HIS A 95 -6.94 -12.34 13.84
N GLN A 96 -5.88 -12.55 13.05
CA GLN A 96 -4.51 -12.79 13.52
C GLN A 96 -3.61 -11.56 13.33
N CYS A 97 -4.09 -10.54 12.61
CA CYS A 97 -3.39 -9.31 12.31
C CYS A 97 -3.43 -8.35 13.52
N GLY A 98 -2.86 -8.79 14.64
CA GLY A 98 -2.68 -8.01 15.86
C GLY A 98 -3.96 -7.86 16.69
N LYS A 99 -3.89 -8.28 17.96
CA LYS A 99 -4.78 -7.76 19.00
C LYS A 99 -4.65 -6.25 18.99
N VAL A 100 -5.58 -5.54 18.37
CA VAL A 100 -5.73 -4.10 18.57
C VAL A 100 -6.09 -3.96 20.04
N PHE A 101 -5.10 -3.66 20.89
CA PHE A 101 -5.38 -3.16 22.23
C PHE A 101 -6.23 -1.92 22.00
N GLN A 102 -7.52 -2.01 22.35
CA GLN A 102 -8.35 -0.83 22.48
C GLN A 102 -7.58 0.10 23.43
N LEU A 103 -7.04 1.19 22.89
CA LEU A 103 -6.70 2.34 23.70
C LEU A 103 -8.03 2.84 24.22
N ARG A 104 -8.46 2.30 25.38
CA ARG A 104 -9.51 2.90 26.18
C ARG A 104 -9.03 4.30 26.51
N ALA A 105 -9.55 5.29 25.79
CA ALA A 105 -9.54 6.66 26.26
C ALA A 105 -10.42 6.66 27.52
N ASN A 106 -9.77 6.63 28.69
CA ASN A 106 -10.44 7.07 29.90
C ASN A 106 -10.57 8.59 29.79
N VAL A 107 -11.78 9.07 29.55
CA VAL A 107 -12.19 10.46 29.81
C VAL A 107 -13.30 10.39 30.84
#